data_AF-A0A679J7P3-F1
#
_entry.id   AF-A0A679J7P3-F1
#
_cell.length_a   1.000
_cell.length_b   1.000
_cell.length_c   1.000
_cell.angle_alpha   90.00
_cell.angle_beta   90.00
_cell.angle_gamma   90.00
#
_symmetry.space_group_name_H-M   'P 1'
#
loop_
_entity.id
_entity.type
_entity.pdbx_description
1 polymer ?
#
loop_
_entity_poly.entity_id
_entity_poly.type
_entity_poly.pdbx_seq_one_letter_code
_entity_poly.pdbx_strand_id
1 'polypeptide(L)'
;MPKGVPNSAAMYGICARPWGFEVSLVRNGVRYYRQFGRASYGGEEQALLQAQDWRDHIVRSVPPAARRERAEKMRANNSTGVPGVFHRLAPGGRVRGWLAKTYIAPDEILRADFPVEGLGDAAQVLAIRERTHQLDRMTGLARPHPAEEAIRMGLSAHAPGPRSPKRSKSEITRRNNTSGVSGVHFKTPNPNHPGYWLAITYSTATGSVSKAFSVKEHGNDMAKSLAIAERQNQLAEKLRADDVAAASQVEHGKSRKPVASREPRPRAASGAKRAH
;
A
#
# COMPACT_ATOMS: atom_id res chain seq x y z
N MET A 1 -4.10 -16.33 -17.04
CA MET A 1 -5.32 -15.52 -16.83
C MET A 1 -5.68 -14.88 -18.16
N PRO A 2 -6.87 -15.15 -18.72
CA PRO A 2 -7.31 -14.52 -19.95
C PRO A 2 -7.40 -13.01 -19.76
N LYS A 3 -6.89 -12.24 -20.72
CA LYS A 3 -7.05 -10.77 -20.73
C LYS A 3 -8.54 -10.46 -20.96
N GLY A 4 -9.13 -9.58 -20.15
CA GLY A 4 -10.46 -9.01 -20.42
C GLY A 4 -11.60 -9.45 -19.50
N VAL A 5 -11.42 -10.46 -18.65
CA VAL A 5 -12.42 -10.79 -17.60
C VAL A 5 -12.10 -9.96 -16.35
N PRO A 6 -13.02 -9.10 -15.87
CA PRO A 6 -12.83 -8.38 -14.61
C PRO A 6 -12.66 -9.38 -13.46
N ASN A 7 -11.74 -9.10 -12.53
CA ASN A 7 -11.64 -9.88 -11.30
C ASN A 7 -13.00 -9.87 -10.58
N SER A 8 -13.36 -11.00 -9.94
CA SER A 8 -14.52 -11.04 -9.06
C SER A 8 -14.42 -9.96 -7.98
N ALA A 9 -15.55 -9.54 -7.41
CA ALA A 9 -15.56 -8.50 -6.37
C ALA A 9 -14.63 -8.85 -5.20
N ALA A 10 -14.60 -10.12 -4.79
CA ALA A 10 -13.71 -10.63 -3.74
C ALA A 10 -12.21 -10.55 -4.09
N MET A 11 -11.86 -10.51 -5.39
CA MET A 11 -10.49 -10.42 -5.92
C MET A 11 -10.17 -9.06 -6.56
N TYR A 12 -11.04 -8.06 -6.38
CA TYR A 12 -10.77 -6.71 -6.88
C TYR A 12 -9.44 -6.19 -6.33
N GLY A 13 -8.53 -5.76 -7.21
CA GLY A 13 -7.20 -5.30 -6.81
C GLY A 13 -6.28 -6.38 -6.22
N ILE A 14 -6.69 -7.65 -6.20
CA ILE A 14 -5.92 -8.80 -5.70
C ILE A 14 -5.58 -9.74 -6.87
N CYS A 15 -4.31 -10.11 -6.97
CA CYS A 15 -3.79 -11.07 -7.93
C CYS A 15 -3.30 -12.31 -7.20
N ALA A 16 -3.83 -13.48 -7.57
CA ALA A 16 -3.29 -14.76 -7.12
C ALA A 16 -1.95 -15.06 -7.80
N ARG A 17 -0.99 -15.55 -7.01
CA ARG A 17 0.37 -15.92 -7.43
C ARG A 17 0.70 -17.31 -6.89
N PRO A 18 1.67 -18.03 -7.48
CA PRO A 18 2.07 -19.36 -6.99
C PRO A 18 2.51 -19.36 -5.51
N TRP A 19 3.04 -18.24 -5.02
CA TRP A 19 3.53 -18.09 -3.64
C TRP A 19 2.49 -17.49 -2.67
N GLY A 20 1.33 -17.01 -3.15
CA GLY A 20 0.32 -16.32 -2.35
C GLY A 20 -0.45 -15.27 -3.13
N PHE A 21 -0.63 -14.09 -2.54
CA PHE A 21 -1.46 -13.02 -3.09
C PHE A 21 -0.73 -11.69 -3.12
N GLU A 22 -1.06 -10.89 -4.11
CA GLU A 22 -0.54 -9.55 -4.32
C GLU A 22 -1.71 -8.59 -4.40
N VAL A 23 -1.70 -7.53 -3.60
CA VAL A 23 -2.68 -6.46 -3.69
C VAL A 23 -2.01 -5.26 -4.37
N SER A 24 -2.64 -4.76 -5.43
CA SER A 24 -2.16 -3.61 -6.20
C SER A 24 -3.34 -2.72 -6.59
N LEU A 25 -3.43 -1.57 -5.92
CA LEU A 25 -4.44 -0.54 -6.19
C LEU A 25 -3.76 0.75 -6.62
N VAL A 26 -4.35 1.48 -7.55
CA VAL A 26 -3.90 2.82 -7.94
C VAL A 26 -4.95 3.83 -7.52
N ARG A 27 -4.55 4.84 -6.76
CA ARG A 27 -5.41 5.93 -6.28
C ARG A 27 -4.67 7.25 -6.46
N ASN A 28 -5.28 8.19 -7.17
CA ASN A 28 -4.73 9.53 -7.40
C ASN A 28 -3.27 9.53 -7.92
N GLY A 29 -2.91 8.54 -8.74
CA GLY A 29 -1.55 8.37 -9.27
C GLY A 29 -0.58 7.62 -8.35
N VAL A 30 -0.95 7.36 -7.10
CA VAL A 30 -0.14 6.58 -6.14
C VAL A 30 -0.53 5.11 -6.22
N ARG A 31 0.48 4.23 -6.33
CA ARG A 31 0.30 2.78 -6.30
C ARG A 31 0.46 2.25 -4.88
N TYR A 32 -0.63 1.70 -4.34
CA TYR A 32 -0.64 0.95 -3.09
C TYR A 32 -0.40 -0.52 -3.40
N TYR A 33 0.75 -1.03 -2.94
CA TYR A 33 1.22 -2.36 -3.26
C TYR A 33 1.62 -3.14 -2.01
N ARG A 34 1.15 -4.38 -1.88
CA ARG A 34 1.59 -5.28 -0.80
C ARG A 34 1.45 -6.75 -1.19
N GLN A 35 2.35 -7.58 -0.66
CA GLN A 35 2.39 -9.03 -0.90
C GLN A 35 2.03 -9.81 0.36
N PHE A 36 1.29 -10.90 0.18
CA PHE A 36 0.80 -11.79 1.21
C PHE A 36 1.14 -13.24 0.86
N GLY A 37 2.25 -13.76 1.37
CA GLY A 37 2.71 -15.11 1.09
C GLY A 37 1.99 -16.17 1.93
N ARG A 38 1.65 -17.31 1.33
CA ARG A 38 1.00 -18.45 2.02
C ARG A 38 1.80 -18.91 3.24
N ALA A 39 3.11 -19.03 3.04
CA ALA A 39 4.03 -19.45 4.10
C ALA A 39 4.11 -18.44 5.25
N SER A 40 3.93 -17.14 4.98
CA SER A 40 3.98 -16.08 5.99
C SER A 40 2.73 -16.01 6.86
N TYR A 41 1.57 -16.45 6.38
CA TYR A 41 0.31 -16.38 7.12
C TYR A 41 -0.26 -17.74 7.49
N GLY A 42 0.51 -18.81 7.29
CA GLY A 42 0.14 -20.16 7.71
C GLY A 42 -0.81 -20.90 6.79
N GLY A 43 -1.06 -20.39 5.58
CA GLY A 43 -1.91 -21.05 4.60
C GLY A 43 -2.38 -20.11 3.50
N GLU A 44 -3.07 -20.67 2.52
CA GLU A 44 -3.69 -19.91 1.44
C GLU A 44 -4.86 -19.05 1.93
N GLU A 45 -5.76 -19.63 2.72
CA GLU A 45 -6.94 -18.95 3.24
C GLU A 45 -6.58 -17.72 4.07
N GLN A 46 -5.66 -17.88 5.03
CA GLN A 46 -5.19 -16.78 5.88
C GLN A 46 -4.46 -15.69 5.10
N ALA A 47 -3.67 -16.07 4.09
CA ALA A 47 -3.00 -15.09 3.24
C ALA A 47 -3.99 -14.29 2.38
N LEU A 48 -5.05 -14.94 1.87
CA LEU A 48 -6.11 -14.29 1.13
C LEU A 48 -6.91 -13.32 2.02
N LEU A 49 -7.31 -13.77 3.20
CA LEU A 49 -8.02 -12.93 4.17
C LEU A 49 -7.22 -11.67 4.51
N GLN A 50 -5.91 -11.81 4.76
CA GLN A 50 -5.05 -10.67 5.06
C GLN A 50 -4.89 -9.71 3.87
N ALA A 51 -4.84 -10.26 2.64
CA ALA A 51 -4.84 -9.45 1.43
C ALA A 51 -6.15 -8.66 1.28
N GLN A 52 -7.29 -9.29 1.57
CA GLN A 52 -8.61 -8.65 1.48
C GLN A 52 -8.80 -7.58 2.55
N ASP A 53 -8.39 -7.82 3.80
CA ASP A 53 -8.46 -6.81 4.86
C ASP A 53 -7.60 -5.59 4.55
N TRP A 54 -6.37 -5.83 4.08
CA TRP A 54 -5.49 -4.74 3.74
C TRP A 54 -6.04 -3.95 2.55
N ARG A 55 -6.57 -4.64 1.52
CA ARG A 55 -7.28 -3.98 0.42
C ARG A 55 -8.44 -3.13 0.94
N ASP A 56 -9.30 -3.70 1.79
CA ASP A 56 -10.50 -3.02 2.29
C ASP A 56 -10.15 -1.78 3.11
N HIS A 57 -9.09 -1.88 3.93
CA HIS A 57 -8.54 -0.74 4.64
C HIS A 57 -8.08 0.37 3.68
N ILE A 58 -7.36 0.03 2.61
CA ILE A 58 -6.94 1.01 1.59
C ILE A 58 -8.15 1.61 0.86
N VAL A 59 -9.14 0.79 0.49
CA VAL A 59 -10.34 1.27 -0.21
C VAL A 59 -11.16 2.24 0.66
N ARG A 60 -11.24 2.00 1.97
CA ARG A 60 -11.93 2.87 2.93
C ARG A 60 -11.13 4.13 3.26
N SER A 61 -9.82 4.01 3.43
CA SER A 61 -8.96 5.13 3.81
C SER A 61 -8.59 6.05 2.64
N VAL A 62 -8.51 5.52 1.42
CA VAL A 62 -8.08 6.25 0.22
C VAL A 62 -9.08 6.01 -0.92
N PRO A 63 -10.26 6.66 -0.88
CA PRO A 63 -11.22 6.58 -1.96
C PRO A 63 -10.66 7.20 -3.26
N PRO A 64 -11.13 6.79 -4.44
CA PRO A 64 -10.86 7.50 -5.68
C PRO A 64 -11.24 8.98 -5.60
N ALA A 65 -10.54 9.86 -6.33
CA ALA A 65 -10.89 11.27 -6.44
C ALA A 65 -12.38 11.49 -6.76
N ALA A 66 -12.95 12.57 -6.22
CA ALA A 66 -14.31 12.95 -6.52
C ALA A 66 -14.48 13.23 -8.02
N ARG A 67 -15.67 12.96 -8.57
CA ARG A 67 -15.95 13.27 -9.98
C ARG A 67 -15.78 14.76 -10.27
N ARG A 68 -16.20 15.61 -9.32
CA ARG A 68 -16.04 17.07 -9.34
C ARG A 68 -14.57 17.47 -9.46
N GLU A 69 -13.72 17.02 -8.54
CA GLU A 69 -12.28 17.31 -8.54
C GLU A 69 -11.62 16.91 -9.88
N ARG A 70 -11.98 15.75 -10.42
CA ARG A 70 -11.49 15.32 -11.74
C ARG A 70 -11.95 16.23 -12.88
N ALA A 71 -13.17 16.77 -12.79
CA ALA A 71 -13.73 17.66 -13.80
C ALA A 71 -13.17 19.10 -13.70
N GLU A 72 -12.74 19.51 -12.50
CA GLU A 72 -12.08 20.79 -12.22
C GLU A 72 -10.59 20.78 -12.55
N LYS A 73 -9.98 19.59 -12.66
CA LYS A 73 -8.56 19.46 -13.01
C LYS A 73 -8.24 20.11 -14.36
N MET A 74 -7.35 21.10 -14.32
CA MET A 74 -6.83 21.78 -15.51
C MET A 74 -6.09 20.81 -16.43
N ARG A 75 -6.35 20.91 -17.74
CA ARG A 75 -5.67 20.12 -18.77
C ARG A 75 -4.75 21.03 -19.58
N ALA A 76 -3.64 20.48 -20.07
CA ALA A 76 -2.66 21.22 -20.87
C ALA A 76 -3.26 21.84 -22.15
N ASN A 77 -4.34 21.27 -22.69
CA ASN A 77 -5.02 21.74 -23.88
C ASN A 77 -6.22 22.69 -23.59
N ASN A 78 -6.35 23.18 -22.36
CA ASN A 78 -7.37 24.16 -22.03
C ASN A 78 -6.93 25.57 -22.46
N SER A 79 -7.62 26.16 -23.42
CA SER A 79 -7.35 27.50 -23.95
C SER A 79 -8.19 28.61 -23.28
N THR A 80 -9.14 28.26 -22.41
CA THR A 80 -10.15 29.18 -21.85
C THR A 80 -9.88 29.56 -20.39
N GLY A 81 -8.91 28.92 -19.73
CA GLY A 81 -8.61 29.09 -18.31
C GLY A 81 -9.61 28.41 -17.36
N VAL A 82 -10.67 27.78 -17.87
CA VAL A 82 -11.68 27.07 -17.05
C VAL A 82 -12.04 25.73 -17.69
N PRO A 83 -11.77 24.58 -17.03
CA PRO A 83 -12.13 23.26 -17.55
C PRO A 83 -13.64 23.08 -17.74
N GLY A 84 -14.04 22.70 -18.95
CA GLY A 84 -15.45 22.51 -19.32
C GLY A 84 -16.13 23.76 -19.87
N VAL A 85 -15.44 24.90 -19.95
CA VAL A 85 -15.90 26.09 -20.66
C VAL A 85 -15.15 26.20 -21.99
N PHE A 86 -15.88 26.41 -23.08
CA PHE A 86 -15.34 26.47 -24.44
C PHE A 86 -15.80 27.74 -25.14
N HIS A 87 -14.94 28.38 -25.93
CA HIS A 87 -15.37 29.38 -26.91
C HIS A 87 -15.83 28.68 -28.19
N ARG A 88 -16.92 29.17 -28.79
CA ARG A 88 -17.32 28.82 -30.15
C ARG A 88 -16.85 29.93 -31.08
N LEU A 89 -15.99 29.57 -32.03
CA LEU A 89 -15.43 30.52 -32.99
C LEU A 89 -16.30 30.58 -34.25
N ALA A 90 -16.44 31.79 -34.81
CA ALA A 90 -16.96 32.00 -36.15
C ALA A 90 -15.87 31.66 -37.21
N PRO A 91 -16.22 31.54 -38.50
CA PRO A 91 -15.27 31.25 -39.58
C PRO A 91 -14.07 32.21 -39.69
N GLY A 92 -14.16 33.41 -39.08
CA GLY A 92 -13.06 34.39 -38.99
C GLY A 92 -12.31 34.43 -37.65
N GLY A 93 -12.41 33.40 -36.80
CA GLY A 93 -11.68 33.32 -35.53
C GLY A 93 -12.25 34.18 -34.39
N ARG A 94 -13.29 34.97 -34.65
CA ARG A 94 -14.00 35.75 -33.61
C ARG A 94 -14.83 34.83 -32.72
N VAL A 95 -14.85 35.10 -31.41
CA VAL A 95 -15.69 34.37 -30.47
C VAL A 95 -17.16 34.73 -30.71
N ARG A 96 -17.96 33.74 -31.12
CA ARG A 96 -19.41 33.86 -31.36
C ARG A 96 -20.22 33.57 -30.10
N GLY A 97 -19.67 32.78 -29.18
CA GLY A 97 -20.36 32.37 -27.97
C GLY A 97 -19.48 31.56 -27.04
N TRP A 98 -19.96 31.37 -25.82
CA TRP A 98 -19.36 30.54 -24.80
C TRP A 98 -20.27 29.36 -24.48
N LEU A 99 -19.68 28.18 -24.28
CA LEU A 99 -20.38 26.93 -23.98
C LEU A 99 -19.86 26.39 -22.65
N ALA A 100 -20.76 26.17 -21.70
CA ALA A 100 -20.50 25.37 -20.51
C ALA A 100 -20.96 23.92 -20.76
N LYS A 101 -20.05 22.95 -20.66
CA LYS A 101 -20.34 21.53 -20.90
C LYS A 101 -19.75 20.62 -19.81
N THR A 102 -20.60 19.81 -19.20
CA THR A 102 -20.25 18.93 -18.08
C THR A 102 -20.87 17.54 -18.21
N TYR A 103 -20.09 16.49 -17.93
CA TYR A 103 -20.57 15.10 -17.91
C TYR A 103 -20.92 14.68 -16.47
N ILE A 104 -22.21 14.65 -16.14
CA ILE A 104 -22.71 14.38 -14.77
C ILE A 104 -22.99 12.90 -14.53
N ALA A 105 -23.25 12.11 -15.56
CA ALA A 105 -23.32 10.65 -15.53
C ALA A 105 -22.77 10.06 -16.84
N PRO A 106 -22.59 8.73 -16.97
CA PRO A 106 -22.16 8.11 -18.23
C PRO A 106 -22.95 8.61 -19.45
N ASP A 107 -24.27 8.78 -19.29
CA ASP A 107 -25.17 9.18 -20.38
C ASP A 107 -25.85 10.54 -20.13
N GLU A 108 -25.46 11.27 -19.09
CA GLU A 108 -26.03 12.59 -18.76
C GLU A 108 -24.99 13.69 -18.94
N ILE A 109 -25.29 14.63 -19.84
CA ILE A 109 -24.42 15.76 -20.17
C ILE A 109 -25.23 17.05 -20.02
N LEU A 110 -24.79 17.95 -19.14
CA LEU A 110 -25.31 19.31 -19.09
C LEU A 110 -24.56 20.19 -20.09
N ARG A 111 -25.33 20.97 -20.86
CA ARG A 111 -24.83 21.92 -21.85
C ARG A 111 -25.64 23.20 -21.76
N ALA A 112 -24.97 24.33 -21.76
CA ALA A 112 -25.59 25.64 -21.78
C ALA A 112 -24.75 26.58 -22.63
N ASP A 113 -25.44 27.31 -23.51
CA ASP A 113 -24.86 28.11 -24.57
C ASP A 113 -25.16 29.59 -24.34
N PHE A 114 -24.12 30.41 -24.39
CA PHE A 114 -24.17 31.85 -24.13
C PHE A 114 -23.63 32.59 -25.35
N PRO A 115 -24.48 33.04 -26.28
CA PRO A 115 -24.03 33.79 -27.46
C PRO A 115 -23.41 35.12 -27.04
N VAL A 116 -22.34 35.55 -27.70
CA VAL A 116 -21.77 36.89 -27.50
C VAL A 116 -22.69 37.96 -28.08
N GLU A 117 -23.47 37.60 -29.10
CA GLU A 117 -24.55 38.43 -29.61
C GLU A 117 -25.60 38.65 -28.50
N GLY A 118 -25.83 39.91 -28.13
CA GLY A 118 -26.73 40.32 -27.05
C GLY A 118 -26.15 40.31 -25.64
N LEU A 119 -25.19 39.43 -25.32
CA LEU A 119 -24.57 39.34 -23.99
C LEU A 119 -23.19 40.02 -23.89
N GLY A 120 -22.51 40.21 -25.01
CA GLY A 120 -21.16 40.78 -25.05
C GLY A 120 -20.17 40.02 -24.15
N ASP A 121 -19.38 40.77 -23.39
CA ASP A 121 -18.37 40.23 -22.47
C ASP A 121 -19.00 39.43 -21.30
N ALA A 122 -20.28 39.66 -20.99
CA ALA A 122 -20.98 38.93 -19.93
C ALA A 122 -21.19 37.44 -20.29
N ALA A 123 -21.15 37.07 -21.58
CA ALA A 123 -21.33 35.70 -22.03
C ALA A 123 -20.32 34.73 -21.39
N GLN A 124 -19.06 35.15 -21.25
CA GLN A 124 -18.02 34.35 -20.61
C GLN A 124 -18.31 34.14 -19.12
N VAL A 125 -18.66 35.21 -18.42
CA VAL A 125 -18.97 35.18 -16.98
C VAL A 125 -20.17 34.27 -16.71
N LEU A 126 -21.21 34.35 -17.54
CA LEU A 126 -22.38 33.49 -17.45
C LEU A 126 -22.03 32.02 -17.69
N ALA A 127 -21.19 31.73 -18.69
CA ALA A 127 -20.71 30.36 -18.93
C ALA A 127 -19.89 29.80 -17.74
N ILE A 128 -19.08 30.63 -17.09
CA ILE A 128 -18.33 30.23 -15.89
C ILE A 128 -19.27 29.98 -14.70
N ARG A 129 -20.25 30.86 -14.47
CA ARG A 129 -21.26 30.67 -13.40
C ARG A 129 -22.07 29.40 -13.59
N GLU A 130 -22.54 29.18 -14.82
CA GLU A 130 -23.27 27.98 -15.18
C GLU A 130 -22.40 26.73 -15.01
N ARG A 131 -21.11 26.80 -15.38
CA ARG A 131 -20.17 25.70 -15.10
C ARG A 131 -20.08 25.38 -13.61
N THR A 132 -20.08 26.38 -12.72
CA THR A 132 -20.13 26.16 -11.26
C THR A 132 -21.41 25.43 -10.84
N HIS A 133 -22.58 25.87 -11.33
CA HIS A 133 -23.85 25.18 -11.07
C HIS A 133 -23.85 23.71 -11.56
N GLN A 134 -23.27 23.46 -12.74
CA GLN A 134 -23.13 22.11 -13.27
C GLN A 134 -22.19 21.24 -12.41
N LEU A 135 -21.12 21.82 -11.85
CA LEU A 135 -20.21 21.14 -10.92
C LEU A 135 -20.87 20.82 -9.58
N ASP A 136 -21.73 21.69 -9.07
CA ASP A 136 -22.46 21.45 -7.81
C ASP A 136 -23.43 20.28 -7.92
N ARG A 137 -23.96 20.01 -9.12
CA ARG A 137 -24.75 18.81 -9.42
C ARG A 137 -23.91 17.54 -9.53
N MET A 138 -22.58 17.61 -9.58
CA MET A 138 -21.73 16.42 -9.68
C MET A 138 -21.54 15.77 -8.31
N THR A 139 -22.04 14.54 -8.18
CA THR A 139 -21.89 13.73 -6.97
C THR A 139 -21.08 12.46 -7.23
N GLY A 140 -20.55 11.87 -6.16
CA GLY A 140 -19.89 10.57 -6.17
C GLY A 140 -18.42 10.56 -6.60
N LEU A 141 -17.87 9.34 -6.63
CA LEU A 141 -16.46 9.07 -6.89
C LEU A 141 -16.20 8.80 -8.37
N ALA A 142 -14.99 9.11 -8.83
CA ALA A 142 -14.61 8.90 -10.22
C ALA A 142 -14.26 7.42 -10.48
N ARG A 143 -15.06 6.76 -11.34
CA ARG A 143 -14.85 5.38 -11.80
C ARG A 143 -14.64 4.36 -10.64
N PRO A 144 -15.52 4.33 -9.62
CA PRO A 144 -15.44 3.30 -8.58
C PRO A 144 -15.70 1.93 -9.22
N HIS A 145 -14.93 0.91 -8.83
CA HIS A 145 -15.29 -0.45 -9.16
C HIS A 145 -16.55 -0.85 -8.37
N PRO A 146 -17.51 -1.63 -8.92
CA PRO A 146 -18.74 -2.01 -8.21
C PRO A 146 -18.48 -2.62 -6.83
N ALA A 147 -17.44 -3.46 -6.72
CA ALA A 147 -17.01 -4.05 -5.45
C ALA A 147 -16.59 -3.03 -4.39
N GLU A 148 -16.06 -1.86 -4.78
CA GLU A 148 -15.60 -0.85 -3.82
C GLU A 148 -16.74 -0.20 -3.05
N GLU A 149 -17.94 -0.14 -3.63
CA GLU A 149 -19.10 0.42 -2.94
C GLU A 149 -19.48 -0.46 -1.74
N ALA A 150 -19.62 -1.77 -1.96
CA ALA A 150 -19.89 -2.73 -0.89
C ALA A 150 -18.79 -2.69 0.19
N ILE A 151 -17.51 -2.65 -0.22
CA ILE A 151 -16.38 -2.56 0.72
C ILE A 151 -16.43 -1.29 1.57
N ARG A 152 -16.77 -0.14 0.96
CA ARG A 152 -16.90 1.15 1.65
C ARG A 152 -18.08 1.16 2.62
N MET A 153 -19.20 0.53 2.27
CA MET A 153 -20.36 0.37 3.15
C MET A 153 -20.14 -0.66 4.27
N GLY A 154 -18.96 -1.28 4.35
CA GLY A 154 -18.66 -2.26 5.39
C GLY A 154 -19.17 -3.68 5.09
N LEU A 155 -19.80 -3.90 3.93
CA LEU A 155 -20.28 -5.20 3.45
C LEU A 155 -19.12 -6.00 2.86
N SER A 156 -18.12 -6.26 3.69
CA SER A 156 -16.95 -7.02 3.28
C SER A 156 -17.35 -8.46 2.95
N ALA A 157 -16.94 -8.94 1.77
CA ALA A 157 -17.39 -10.21 1.22
C ALA A 157 -16.74 -11.44 1.87
N HIS A 158 -15.78 -11.26 2.78
CA HIS A 158 -15.02 -12.34 3.40
C HIS A 158 -15.36 -12.53 4.88
N ALA A 159 -15.26 -13.77 5.34
CA ALA A 159 -15.77 -14.17 6.65
C ALA A 159 -15.06 -13.43 7.80
N PRO A 160 -15.81 -12.98 8.83
CA PRO A 160 -15.22 -12.51 10.07
C PRO A 160 -14.53 -13.68 10.77
N GLY A 161 -13.27 -13.49 11.16
CA GLY A 161 -12.49 -14.52 11.82
C GLY A 161 -11.12 -14.02 12.26
N PRO A 162 -10.48 -14.69 13.24
CA PRO A 162 -9.17 -14.29 13.74
C PRO A 162 -8.13 -14.39 12.63
N ARG A 163 -7.25 -13.38 12.57
CA ARG A 163 -6.16 -13.35 11.61
C ARG A 163 -4.90 -13.89 12.25
N SER A 164 -4.29 -14.85 11.59
CA SER A 164 -2.97 -15.31 11.97
C SER A 164 -1.97 -14.14 11.83
N PRO A 165 -1.14 -13.88 12.86
CA PRO A 165 -0.07 -12.91 12.74
C PRO A 165 0.93 -13.36 11.66
N LYS A 166 1.65 -12.39 11.10
CA LYS A 166 2.68 -12.68 10.11
C LYS A 166 3.82 -13.46 10.79
N ARG A 167 4.05 -14.69 10.34
CA ARG A 167 5.16 -15.54 10.78
C ARG A 167 6.50 -14.89 10.49
N SER A 168 7.43 -15.02 11.43
CA SER A 168 8.80 -14.58 11.22
C SER A 168 9.51 -15.42 10.16
N LYS A 169 10.60 -14.91 9.56
CA LYS A 169 11.42 -15.71 8.61
C LYS A 169 11.93 -17.01 9.25
N SER A 170 12.11 -17.01 10.57
CA SER A 170 12.62 -18.11 11.37
C SER A 170 11.59 -19.22 11.63
N GLU A 171 10.31 -18.94 11.47
CA GLU A 171 9.21 -19.92 11.56
C GLU A 171 8.84 -20.52 10.21
N ILE A 172 9.20 -19.86 9.11
CA ILE A 172 8.83 -20.28 7.77
C ILE A 172 9.76 -21.40 7.29
N THR A 173 9.24 -22.62 7.22
CA THR A 173 9.94 -23.76 6.62
C THR A 173 9.95 -23.61 5.09
N ARG A 174 11.15 -23.71 4.49
CA ARG A 174 11.33 -23.63 3.03
C ARG A 174 11.04 -24.97 2.35
N ARG A 175 10.60 -24.95 1.08
CA ARG A 175 10.27 -26.16 0.30
C ARG A 175 11.41 -27.19 0.18
N ASN A 176 12.65 -26.75 0.26
CA ASN A 176 13.84 -27.60 0.16
C ASN A 176 14.36 -28.06 1.52
N ASN A 177 13.64 -27.78 2.60
CA ASN A 177 14.02 -28.19 3.93
C ASN A 177 13.47 -29.59 4.22
N THR A 178 14.36 -30.57 4.33
CA THR A 178 14.07 -31.98 4.62
C THR A 178 13.94 -32.28 6.11
N SER A 179 14.28 -31.34 6.98
CA SER A 179 14.14 -31.51 8.43
C SER A 179 12.70 -31.30 8.91
N GLY A 180 11.90 -30.53 8.17
CA GLY A 180 10.58 -30.04 8.58
C GLY A 180 10.63 -28.78 9.47
N VAL A 181 11.81 -28.42 9.99
CA VAL A 181 12.00 -27.30 10.93
C VAL A 181 12.85 -26.19 10.29
N SER A 182 12.32 -24.98 10.25
CA SER A 182 13.08 -23.82 9.74
C SER A 182 14.32 -23.56 10.60
N GLY A 183 15.47 -23.36 9.94
CA GLY A 183 16.77 -23.23 10.60
C GLY A 183 17.48 -24.56 10.89
N VAL A 184 16.89 -25.71 10.59
CA VAL A 184 17.57 -27.01 10.64
C VAL A 184 17.82 -27.51 9.22
N HIS A 185 19.06 -27.90 8.94
CA HIS A 185 19.45 -28.34 7.60
C HIS A 185 20.50 -29.43 7.63
N PHE A 186 20.40 -30.36 6.69
CA PHE A 186 21.40 -31.40 6.48
C PHE A 186 22.50 -30.88 5.56
N LYS A 187 23.75 -30.99 6.00
CA LYS A 187 24.93 -30.73 5.18
C LYS A 187 25.42 -32.04 4.59
N THR A 188 25.53 -32.05 3.26
CA THR A 188 25.77 -33.25 2.46
C THR A 188 27.07 -33.94 2.85
N PRO A 189 27.13 -35.28 2.70
CA PRO A 189 28.35 -36.04 2.90
C PRO A 189 29.47 -35.59 1.97
N ASN A 190 30.71 -35.73 2.44
CA ASN A 190 31.91 -35.67 1.61
C ASN A 190 32.69 -36.98 1.83
N PRO A 191 33.74 -37.27 1.04
CA PRO A 191 34.47 -38.55 1.14
C PRO A 191 35.01 -38.87 2.53
N ASN A 192 35.21 -37.86 3.38
CA ASN A 192 35.79 -38.00 4.72
C ASN A 192 34.74 -37.89 5.85
N HIS A 193 33.48 -37.59 5.54
CA HIS A 193 32.43 -37.33 6.55
C HIS A 193 31.03 -37.66 6.02
N PRO A 194 30.21 -38.46 6.73
CA PRO A 194 28.87 -38.89 6.29
C PRO A 194 27.79 -37.78 6.36
N GLY A 195 28.19 -36.51 6.40
CA GLY A 195 27.32 -35.35 6.58
C GLY A 195 26.96 -35.07 8.05
N TYR A 196 26.32 -33.94 8.30
CA TYR A 196 25.91 -33.50 9.64
C TYR A 196 24.62 -32.69 9.58
N TRP A 197 23.87 -32.68 10.68
CA TRP A 197 22.70 -31.83 10.86
C TRP A 197 23.10 -30.54 11.57
N LEU A 198 22.67 -29.39 11.05
CA LEU A 198 23.03 -28.08 11.56
C LEU A 198 21.78 -27.30 11.97
N ALA A 199 21.76 -26.88 13.24
CA ALA A 199 20.81 -25.92 13.78
C ALA A 199 21.39 -24.51 13.69
N ILE A 200 20.66 -23.55 13.12
CA ILE A 200 21.09 -22.15 13.01
C ILE A 200 19.95 -21.18 13.36
N THR A 201 20.27 -20.17 14.17
CA THR A 201 19.36 -19.11 14.61
C THR A 201 20.02 -17.75 14.46
N TYR A 202 19.29 -16.80 13.89
CA TYR A 202 19.71 -15.40 13.82
C TYR A 202 19.00 -14.56 14.88
N SER A 203 19.80 -13.94 15.74
CA SER A 203 19.39 -12.92 16.71
C SER A 203 20.00 -11.57 16.33
N THR A 204 19.25 -10.50 16.54
CA THR A 204 19.70 -9.13 16.28
C THR A 204 20.74 -8.66 17.31
N ALA A 205 20.74 -9.22 18.52
CA ALA A 205 21.64 -8.82 19.59
C ALA A 205 23.02 -9.51 19.53
N THR A 206 23.03 -10.82 19.23
CA THR A 206 24.24 -11.67 19.32
C THR A 206 24.70 -12.23 17.99
N GLY A 207 23.97 -11.97 16.90
CA GLY A 207 24.26 -12.49 15.57
C GLY A 207 23.73 -13.91 15.36
N SER A 208 24.45 -14.70 14.55
CA SER A 208 24.05 -16.06 14.21
C SER A 208 24.63 -17.07 15.18
N VAL A 209 23.78 -17.82 15.89
CA VAL A 209 24.18 -18.97 16.70
C VAL A 209 23.93 -20.23 15.89
N SER A 210 24.92 -21.13 15.85
CA SER A 210 24.79 -22.39 15.11
C SER A 210 25.50 -23.54 15.80
N LYS A 211 24.96 -24.76 15.67
CA LYS A 211 25.56 -25.97 16.23
C LYS A 211 25.30 -27.18 15.32
N ALA A 212 26.36 -27.94 15.06
CA ALA A 212 26.36 -29.10 14.17
C ALA A 212 26.37 -30.41 14.95
N PHE A 213 25.71 -31.43 14.42
CA PHE A 213 25.62 -32.77 14.98
C PHE A 213 26.00 -33.78 13.90
N SER A 214 27.12 -34.50 14.10
CA SER A 214 27.66 -35.41 13.11
C SER A 214 26.81 -36.67 12.96
N VAL A 215 26.53 -37.08 11.72
CA VAL A 215 25.91 -38.38 11.44
C VAL A 215 26.84 -39.53 11.82
N LYS A 216 28.16 -39.33 11.79
CA LYS A 216 29.15 -40.35 12.15
C LYS A 216 29.04 -40.75 13.62
N GLU A 217 28.76 -39.78 14.48
CA GLU A 217 28.76 -39.95 15.94
C GLU A 217 27.40 -40.40 16.47
N HIS A 218 26.31 -39.85 15.93
CA HIS A 218 24.97 -40.07 16.48
C HIS A 218 24.07 -40.94 15.58
N GLY A 219 24.43 -41.16 14.32
CA GLY A 219 23.50 -41.68 13.31
C GLY A 219 22.56 -40.60 12.77
N ASN A 220 21.90 -40.86 11.63
CA ASN A 220 21.17 -39.82 10.91
C ASN A 220 19.98 -39.26 11.69
N ASP A 221 19.12 -40.15 12.21
CA ASP A 221 17.88 -39.76 12.89
C ASP A 221 18.15 -39.07 14.23
N MET A 222 19.13 -39.56 14.99
CA MET A 222 19.53 -38.95 16.26
C MET A 222 20.22 -37.60 16.05
N ALA A 223 21.12 -37.48 15.05
CA ALA A 223 21.72 -36.19 14.73
C ALA A 223 20.65 -35.16 14.30
N LYS A 224 19.61 -35.60 13.57
CA LYS A 224 18.45 -34.78 13.21
C LYS A 224 17.66 -34.35 14.45
N SER A 225 17.35 -35.26 15.36
CA SER A 225 16.57 -34.94 16.56
C SER A 225 17.32 -33.98 17.48
N LEU A 226 18.63 -34.17 17.67
CA LEU A 226 19.50 -33.27 18.42
C LEU A 226 19.54 -31.86 17.81
N ALA A 227 19.63 -31.76 16.47
CA ALA A 227 19.58 -30.47 15.80
C ALA A 227 18.23 -29.76 15.96
N ILE A 228 17.11 -30.51 15.97
CA ILE A 228 15.77 -29.94 16.22
C ILE A 228 15.65 -29.45 17.66
N ALA A 229 16.10 -30.24 18.64
CA ALA A 229 16.07 -29.85 20.05
C ALA A 229 16.94 -28.61 20.32
N GLU A 230 18.14 -28.58 19.77
CA GLU A 230 19.03 -27.42 19.86
C GLU A 230 18.41 -26.17 19.22
N ARG A 231 17.73 -26.32 18.08
CA ARG A 231 17.02 -25.21 17.44
C ARG A 231 15.90 -24.66 18.34
N GLN A 232 15.17 -25.51 19.05
CA GLN A 232 14.15 -25.06 20.01
C GLN A 232 14.78 -24.27 21.16
N ASN A 233 15.92 -24.73 21.68
CA ASN A 233 16.67 -24.01 22.72
C ASN A 233 17.11 -22.62 22.25
N GLN A 234 17.71 -22.53 21.06
CA GLN A 234 18.15 -21.25 20.48
C GLN A 234 16.99 -20.28 20.26
N LEU A 235 15.80 -20.76 19.88
CA LEU A 235 14.61 -19.93 19.74
C LEU A 235 14.09 -19.45 21.10
N ALA A 236 14.10 -20.30 22.12
CA ALA A 236 13.70 -19.93 23.48
C ALA A 236 14.67 -18.91 24.11
N GLU A 237 15.97 -19.03 23.86
CA GLU A 237 16.97 -18.03 24.27
C GLU A 237 16.77 -16.69 23.58
N LYS A 238 16.49 -16.72 22.27
CA LYS A 238 16.19 -15.52 21.51
C LYS A 238 14.96 -14.78 22.07
N LEU A 239 13.87 -15.51 22.33
CA LEU A 239 12.66 -14.92 22.90
C LEU A 239 12.96 -14.25 24.25
N ARG A 240 13.69 -14.93 25.14
CA ARG A 240 14.13 -14.35 26.41
C ARG A 240 14.97 -13.08 26.25
N ALA A 241 15.89 -13.07 25.28
CA ALA A 241 16.72 -11.88 25.02
C ALA A 241 15.91 -10.70 24.45
N ASP A 242 14.96 -10.98 23.56
CA ASP A 242 14.07 -9.97 22.97
C ASP A 242 13.16 -9.35 24.05
N ASP A 243 12.64 -10.15 24.99
CA ASP A 243 11.83 -9.68 26.12
C ASP A 243 12.61 -8.77 27.08
N VAL A 244 13.86 -9.14 27.41
CA VAL A 244 14.75 -8.32 28.25
C VAL A 244 15.10 -6.99 27.57
N ALA A 245 15.35 -7.01 26.25
CA ALA A 245 15.62 -5.81 25.49
C ALA A 245 14.39 -4.88 25.43
N ALA A 246 13.19 -5.43 25.25
CA ALA A 246 11.94 -4.66 25.25
C ALA A 246 11.69 -3.99 26.61
N ALA A 247 11.89 -4.71 27.73
CA ALA A 247 11.74 -4.16 29.08
C ALA A 247 12.73 -3.01 29.35
N SER A 248 13.97 -3.14 28.87
CA SER A 248 15.02 -2.14 29.04
C SER A 248 14.75 -0.82 28.28
N GLN A 249 14.07 -0.89 27.13
CA GLN A 249 13.69 0.31 26.36
C GLN A 249 12.51 1.07 26.98
N VAL A 250 11.60 0.39 27.68
CA VAL A 250 10.47 1.02 28.38
C VAL A 250 10.96 1.82 29.60
N GLU A 251 11.96 1.31 30.32
CA GLU A 251 12.63 2.00 31.44
C GLU A 251 13.34 3.30 30.98
N HIS A 252 14.08 3.25 29.85
CA HIS A 252 14.77 4.43 29.30
C HIS A 252 13.82 5.46 28.68
N GLY A 253 12.60 5.07 28.29
CA GLY A 253 11.57 5.99 27.79
C GLY A 253 10.90 6.85 28.87
N LYS A 254 10.92 6.41 30.13
CA LYS A 254 10.31 7.14 31.27
C LYS A 254 11.18 8.26 31.85
N SER A 255 12.48 8.35 31.50
CA SER A 255 13.41 9.35 32.07
C SER A 255 13.68 10.59 31.20
N ARG A 256 12.98 10.78 30.07
CA ARG A 256 13.07 12.05 29.33
C ARG A 256 12.20 13.12 29.98
N LYS A 257 12.78 13.91 30.89
CA LYS A 257 12.23 15.20 31.34
C LYS A 257 11.90 16.07 30.12
N PRO A 258 10.80 16.85 30.13
CA PRO A 258 10.45 17.72 29.01
C PRO A 258 11.48 18.85 28.92
N VAL A 259 12.20 18.92 27.80
CA VAL A 259 13.08 20.05 27.47
C VAL A 259 12.19 21.26 27.20
N ALA A 260 12.34 22.28 28.03
CA ALA A 260 11.65 23.56 27.92
C ALA A 260 11.87 24.21 26.55
N SER A 261 10.77 24.73 26.00
CA SER A 261 10.63 25.48 24.77
C SER A 261 11.68 26.60 24.69
N ARG A 262 12.55 26.53 23.69
CA ARG A 262 13.50 27.61 23.39
C ARG A 262 12.85 28.55 22.38
N GLU A 263 12.50 29.75 22.82
CA GLU A 263 11.93 30.81 21.98
C GLU A 263 12.86 31.17 20.79
N PRO A 264 12.29 31.57 19.64
CA PRO A 264 13.07 31.98 18.49
C PRO A 264 13.61 33.42 18.66
N ARG A 265 14.94 33.57 18.54
CA ARG A 265 15.62 34.89 18.46
C ARG A 265 15.26 35.62 17.16
N PRO A 266 15.10 36.96 17.17
CA PRO A 266 14.80 37.75 15.98
C PRO A 266 16.02 37.90 15.06
N ARG A 267 15.77 37.90 13.75
CA ARG A 267 16.73 38.21 12.68
C ARG A 267 17.12 39.69 12.74
N ALA A 268 18.41 39.97 12.94
CA ALA A 268 18.98 41.29 12.71
C ALA A 268 19.39 41.43 11.23
N ALA A 269 18.96 42.52 10.61
CA ALA A 269 19.33 42.95 9.28
C ALA A 269 20.80 43.37 9.23
N SER A 270 21.54 42.96 8.19
CA SER A 270 22.79 43.60 7.80
C SER A 270 22.63 44.23 6.42
N GLY A 271 22.61 45.56 6.41
CA GLY A 271 22.82 46.36 5.23
C GLY A 271 24.28 46.81 5.13
N ALA A 272 24.73 46.92 3.89
CA ALA A 272 25.54 48.01 3.34
C ALA A 272 27.10 47.96 3.36
N LYS A 273 27.60 48.36 2.17
CA LYS A 273 28.91 48.93 1.76
C LYS A 273 30.07 47.93 1.55
N ARG A 274 30.64 47.77 0.34
CA ARG A 274 31.29 48.64 -0.69
C ARG A 274 32.81 48.73 -0.52
N ALA A 275 33.48 48.66 -1.67
CA ALA A 275 34.84 49.10 -2.04
C ALA A 275 36.03 48.27 -1.53
N HIS A 276 36.71 47.57 -2.45
CA HIS A 276 37.88 48.11 -3.15
C HIS A 276 38.02 47.45 -4.52
#